data_AF-D3NX68-F1
#
_entry.id   AF-D3NX68-F1
#
_cell.length_a   1.000
_cell.length_b   1.000
_cell.length_c   1.000
_cell.angle_alpha   90.00
_cell.angle_beta   90.00
_cell.angle_gamma   90.00
#
_symmetry.space_group_name_H-M   'P 1'
#
loop_
_entity.id
_entity.type
_entity.pdbx_description
1 polymer ?
#
loop_
_entity_poly.entity_id
_entity_poly.type
_entity_poly.pdbx_seq_one_letter_code
_entity_poly.pdbx_strand_id
1 'polypeptide(L)'
;MTDAKSAPDMEKRRAWDDEARDSLHILPLSAIPLETPGLQHARLIKNVRLQTVVEMFRDAQAGSGQVAPRHLPPYFESNKDEIERDLIKLEKIGTASSFDVYSSRIELRRLNIDVNNVESLTLSDRKKAELTNYMRVFTRPLMEYVYGTEELHVSDVTDIIQLFANPNRDEALRNLRMMADRLDIGLNEIPQFLEEYGDIFLSLAYFRKCLDEIVPEVQRFVTWMGEIRSSAEVKRDSRQMRMLDDIARDLTDISTSITGRFESFDNRSKDFWSDINADTFRSIRELISSHHVTIGGVLCGLAVKMTLWKHRFARGGGGPNRRMEFVKSEILPGLSHIKALEQSARTGHL
;
A
#
# COMPACT_ATOMS: atom_id res chain seq x y z
N MET A 1 -24.93 -19.57 -25.88
CA MET A 1 -25.61 -18.34 -25.43
C MET A 1 -24.65 -17.66 -24.47
N THR A 2 -24.04 -16.56 -24.91
CA THR A 2 -23.18 -15.71 -24.09
C THR A 2 -24.06 -14.94 -23.10
N ASP A 3 -23.97 -15.29 -21.82
CA ASP A 3 -24.62 -14.55 -20.74
C ASP A 3 -24.09 -13.11 -20.70
N ALA A 4 -24.89 -12.18 -21.20
CA ALA A 4 -24.69 -10.76 -20.95
C ALA A 4 -24.94 -10.53 -19.45
N LYS A 5 -23.86 -10.46 -18.66
CA LYS A 5 -23.93 -10.09 -17.25
C LYS A 5 -24.74 -8.78 -17.13
N SER A 6 -25.74 -8.78 -16.25
CA SER A 6 -26.63 -7.64 -16.07
C SER A 6 -25.82 -6.39 -15.65
N ALA A 7 -26.27 -5.20 -16.07
CA ALA A 7 -25.63 -3.93 -15.69
C ALA A 7 -25.31 -3.79 -14.18
N PRO A 8 -26.19 -4.20 -13.23
CA PRO A 8 -25.86 -4.15 -11.81
C PRO A 8 -24.77 -5.16 -11.37
N ASP A 9 -24.61 -6.28 -12.06
CA ASP A 9 -23.50 -7.22 -11.78
C ASP A 9 -22.16 -6.69 -12.28
N MET A 10 -22.18 -5.95 -13.39
CA MET A 10 -21.00 -5.28 -13.94
C MET A 10 -20.51 -4.15 -13.01
N GLU A 11 -21.41 -3.33 -12.47
CA GLU A 11 -21.08 -2.28 -11.51
C GLU A 11 -20.51 -2.83 -10.20
N LYS A 12 -21.15 -3.86 -9.63
CA LYS A 12 -20.64 -4.54 -8.43
C LYS A 12 -19.24 -5.11 -8.65
N ARG A 13 -18.99 -5.68 -9.83
CA ARG A 13 -17.69 -6.23 -10.19
C ARG A 13 -16.63 -5.14 -10.35
N ARG A 14 -16.97 -4.02 -10.97
CA ARG A 14 -16.04 -2.88 -11.07
C ARG A 14 -15.67 -2.33 -9.69
N ALA A 15 -16.66 -2.15 -8.81
CA ALA A 15 -16.40 -1.71 -7.43
C ALA A 15 -15.53 -2.70 -6.65
N TRP A 16 -15.75 -4.00 -6.86
CA TRP A 16 -14.94 -5.08 -6.29
C TRP A 16 -13.49 -5.00 -6.78
N ASP A 17 -13.27 -4.83 -8.07
CA ASP A 17 -11.94 -4.72 -8.66
C ASP A 17 -11.23 -3.43 -8.21
N ASP A 18 -11.94 -2.31 -8.12
CA ASP A 18 -11.40 -1.04 -7.60
C ASP A 18 -11.02 -1.12 -6.11
N GLU A 19 -11.83 -1.78 -5.27
CA GLU A 19 -11.48 -2.04 -3.86
C GLU A 19 -10.17 -2.83 -3.77
N ALA A 20 -10.00 -3.85 -4.62
CA ALA A 20 -8.79 -4.65 -4.64
C ALA A 20 -7.57 -3.86 -5.13
N ARG A 21 -7.71 -3.08 -6.21
CA ARG A 21 -6.65 -2.21 -6.76
C ARG A 21 -6.14 -1.18 -5.75
N ASP A 22 -7.04 -0.67 -4.92
CA ASP A 22 -6.74 0.36 -3.94
C ASP A 22 -6.24 -0.20 -2.60
N SER A 23 -6.25 -1.52 -2.42
CA SER A 23 -5.97 -2.18 -1.15
C SER A 23 -4.48 -2.40 -0.91
N LEU A 24 -4.06 -2.29 0.36
CA LEU A 24 -2.70 -2.66 0.80
C LEU A 24 -2.44 -4.17 0.78
N HIS A 25 -3.50 -4.99 0.79
CA HIS A 25 -3.43 -6.40 1.17
C HIS A 25 -4.15 -7.34 0.20
N ILE A 26 -4.60 -6.85 -0.97
CA ILE A 26 -5.31 -7.63 -1.98
C ILE A 26 -4.65 -7.37 -3.33
N LEU A 27 -4.36 -8.44 -4.07
CA LEU A 27 -3.95 -8.40 -5.47
C LEU A 27 -4.95 -9.24 -6.29
N PRO A 28 -5.71 -8.66 -7.22
CA PRO A 28 -6.50 -9.43 -8.18
C PRO A 28 -5.60 -10.37 -8.98
N LEU A 29 -5.95 -11.66 -9.04
CA LEU A 29 -5.15 -12.59 -9.84
C LEU A 29 -5.28 -12.36 -11.35
N SER A 30 -6.32 -11.64 -11.79
CA SER A 30 -6.44 -11.13 -13.17
C SER A 30 -5.33 -10.15 -13.56
N ALA A 31 -4.60 -9.58 -12.60
CA ALA A 31 -3.43 -8.74 -12.85
C ALA A 31 -2.17 -9.56 -13.21
N ILE A 32 -2.22 -10.89 -13.06
CA ILE A 32 -1.13 -11.80 -13.32
C ILE A 32 -1.50 -12.65 -14.55
N PRO A 33 -0.59 -12.88 -15.51
CA PRO A 33 -0.84 -13.75 -16.65
C PRO A 33 -0.86 -15.23 -16.19
N LEU A 34 -1.95 -15.64 -15.57
CA LEU A 34 -2.21 -17.00 -15.11
C LEU A 34 -2.92 -17.80 -16.21
N GLU A 35 -2.54 -19.06 -16.34
CA GLU A 35 -3.09 -19.99 -17.33
C GLU A 35 -4.32 -20.73 -16.80
N THR A 36 -4.41 -20.91 -15.47
CA THR A 36 -5.49 -21.63 -14.81
C THR A 36 -6.79 -20.83 -14.85
N PRO A 37 -7.83 -21.25 -15.60
CA PRO A 37 -9.02 -20.41 -15.85
C PRO A 37 -9.78 -20.02 -14.58
N GLY A 38 -9.89 -20.92 -13.60
CA GLY A 38 -10.62 -20.64 -12.36
C GLY A 38 -9.91 -19.69 -11.39
N LEU A 39 -8.64 -19.33 -11.64
CA LEU A 39 -7.93 -18.32 -10.85
C LEU A 39 -8.22 -16.88 -11.30
N GLN A 40 -8.77 -16.68 -12.51
CA GLN A 40 -9.02 -15.36 -13.10
C GLN A 40 -10.00 -14.48 -12.28
N HIS A 41 -10.75 -15.08 -11.35
CA HIS A 41 -11.70 -14.37 -10.49
C HIS A 41 -11.30 -14.41 -9.01
N ALA A 42 -10.23 -15.13 -8.70
CA ALA A 42 -9.69 -15.20 -7.35
C ALA A 42 -8.75 -14.02 -7.08
N ARG A 43 -8.37 -13.88 -5.82
CA ARG A 43 -7.48 -12.82 -5.36
C ARG A 43 -6.40 -13.41 -4.49
N LEU A 44 -5.20 -12.86 -4.58
CA LEU A 44 -4.17 -13.08 -3.58
C LEU A 44 -4.38 -12.08 -2.45
N ILE A 45 -4.44 -12.54 -1.21
CA ILE A 45 -4.64 -11.67 -0.04
C ILE A 45 -3.62 -11.96 1.07
N LYS A 46 -3.29 -10.92 1.86
CA LYS A 46 -2.67 -11.09 3.17
C LYS A 46 -3.77 -11.22 4.21
N ASN A 47 -3.86 -12.39 4.85
CA ASN A 47 -4.83 -12.60 5.93
C ASN A 47 -4.38 -11.91 7.23
N VAL A 48 -5.17 -12.01 8.30
CA VAL A 48 -4.87 -11.39 9.62
C VAL A 48 -3.56 -11.87 10.26
N ARG A 49 -3.10 -13.08 9.90
CA ARG A 49 -1.81 -13.65 10.31
C ARG A 49 -0.67 -13.22 9.39
N LEU A 50 -0.95 -12.36 8.41
CA LEU A 50 -0.06 -11.89 7.35
C LEU A 50 0.46 -12.99 6.44
N GLN A 51 -0.28 -14.09 6.37
CA GLN A 51 0.00 -15.17 5.43
C GLN A 51 -0.64 -14.84 4.09
N THR A 52 0.09 -15.12 3.02
CA THR A 52 -0.44 -15.06 1.67
C THR A 52 -1.35 -16.26 1.43
N VAL A 53 -2.59 -15.99 1.04
CA VAL A 53 -3.56 -17.00 0.64
C VAL A 53 -4.30 -16.55 -0.62
N VAL A 54 -4.80 -17.51 -1.38
CA VAL A 54 -5.73 -17.26 -2.47
C VAL A 54 -7.15 -17.30 -1.92
N GLU A 55 -7.84 -16.17 -2.01
CA GLU A 55 -9.27 -16.05 -1.74
C GLU A 55 -10.05 -16.42 -3.00
N MET A 56 -10.71 -17.57 -2.96
CA MET A 56 -11.48 -18.14 -4.08
C MET A 56 -12.89 -17.54 -4.15
N PHE A 57 -13.48 -17.23 -3.00
CA PHE A 57 -14.75 -16.54 -2.87
C PHE A 57 -14.81 -15.77 -1.55
N ARG A 58 -15.68 -14.76 -1.50
CA ARG A 58 -15.99 -14.02 -0.29
C ARG A 58 -17.47 -13.69 -0.29
N ASP A 59 -18.12 -14.06 0.80
CA ASP A 59 -19.54 -13.86 1.04
C ASP A 59 -19.75 -13.21 2.41
N ALA A 60 -20.76 -12.34 2.51
CA ALA A 60 -21.03 -11.57 3.72
C ALA A 60 -21.52 -12.45 4.89
N GLN A 61 -22.13 -13.61 4.61
CA GLN A 61 -22.63 -14.54 5.63
C GLN A 61 -21.73 -15.75 5.83
N ALA A 62 -21.23 -16.34 4.74
CA ALA A 62 -20.41 -17.55 4.78
C ALA A 62 -18.91 -17.29 4.99
N GLY A 63 -18.47 -16.02 4.92
CA GLY A 63 -17.07 -15.65 5.09
C GLY A 63 -16.25 -15.80 3.81
N SER A 64 -14.97 -16.13 3.95
CA SER A 64 -14.00 -16.16 2.84
C SER A 64 -13.41 -17.56 2.68
N GLY A 65 -13.40 -18.07 1.45
CA GLY A 65 -12.77 -19.33 1.09
C GLY A 65 -11.30 -19.12 0.76
N GLN A 66 -10.41 -19.42 1.71
CA GLN A 66 -8.97 -19.16 1.61
C GLN A 66 -8.17 -20.44 1.48
N VAL A 67 -7.28 -20.49 0.49
CA VAL A 67 -6.38 -21.63 0.24
C VAL A 67 -4.94 -21.12 0.14
N ALA A 68 -4.00 -21.73 0.85
CA ALA A 68 -2.58 -21.40 0.66
C ALA A 68 -2.16 -21.77 -0.77
N PRO A 69 -1.30 -20.98 -1.46
CA PRO A 69 -0.92 -21.26 -2.85
C PRO A 69 -0.50 -22.71 -3.10
N ARG A 70 0.40 -23.24 -2.26
CA ARG A 70 0.87 -24.64 -2.29
C ARG A 70 -0.20 -25.72 -2.16
N HIS A 71 -1.39 -25.36 -1.68
CA HIS A 71 -2.52 -26.29 -1.53
C HIS A 71 -3.59 -26.10 -2.62
N LEU A 72 -3.35 -25.25 -3.63
CA LEU A 72 -4.27 -25.08 -4.76
C LEU A 72 -4.36 -26.29 -5.71
N PRO A 73 -3.29 -27.05 -6.01
CA PRO A 73 -3.35 -28.07 -7.07
C PRO A 73 -4.51 -29.07 -6.97
N PRO A 74 -4.88 -29.59 -5.77
CA PRO A 74 -6.04 -30.50 -5.63
C PRO A 74 -7.39 -29.89 -6.02
N TYR A 75 -7.52 -28.57 -6.08
CA TYR A 75 -8.77 -27.89 -6.47
C TYR A 75 -8.87 -27.67 -7.99
N PHE A 76 -7.79 -27.94 -8.73
CA PHE A 76 -7.66 -27.71 -10.16
C PHE A 76 -7.18 -28.97 -10.89
N GLU A 77 -7.68 -30.16 -10.52
CA GLU A 77 -7.28 -31.43 -11.14
C GLU A 77 -7.45 -31.43 -12.67
N SER A 78 -8.50 -30.76 -13.17
CA SER A 78 -8.75 -30.60 -14.61
C SER A 78 -7.76 -29.68 -15.33
N ASN A 79 -6.94 -28.92 -14.60
CA ASN A 79 -5.96 -27.95 -15.10
C ASN A 79 -4.61 -28.11 -14.39
N LYS A 80 -4.18 -29.37 -14.19
CA LYS A 80 -3.03 -29.72 -13.35
C LYS A 80 -1.73 -29.08 -13.85
N ASP A 81 -1.48 -29.11 -15.15
CA ASP A 81 -0.23 -28.59 -15.70
C ASP A 81 -0.20 -27.05 -15.64
N GLU A 82 -1.34 -26.39 -15.86
CA GLU A 82 -1.49 -24.93 -15.74
C GLU A 82 -1.27 -24.47 -14.30
N ILE A 83 -1.90 -25.14 -13.32
CA ILE A 83 -1.79 -24.74 -11.91
C ILE A 83 -0.37 -24.94 -11.38
N GLU A 84 0.36 -25.96 -11.83
CA GLU A 84 1.76 -26.16 -11.46
C GLU A 84 2.66 -25.02 -11.98
N ARG A 85 2.45 -24.53 -13.21
CA ARG A 85 3.18 -23.37 -13.75
C ARG A 85 2.81 -22.07 -13.04
N ASP A 86 1.53 -21.88 -12.77
CA ASP A 86 1.03 -20.69 -12.08
C ASP A 86 1.44 -20.66 -10.61
N LEU A 87 1.60 -21.82 -9.96
CA LEU A 87 2.04 -21.91 -8.58
C LEU A 87 3.40 -21.22 -8.35
N ILE A 88 4.33 -21.36 -9.30
CA ILE A 88 5.64 -20.69 -9.23
C ILE A 88 5.47 -19.16 -9.19
N LYS A 89 4.55 -18.61 -10.01
CA LYS A 89 4.24 -17.18 -10.03
C LYS A 89 3.62 -16.75 -8.70
N LEU A 90 2.63 -17.50 -8.22
CA LEU A 90 1.89 -17.24 -6.98
C LEU A 90 2.79 -17.31 -5.73
N GLU A 91 3.71 -18.27 -5.66
CA GLU A 91 4.64 -18.40 -4.54
C GLU A 91 5.64 -17.25 -4.51
N LYS A 92 6.19 -16.87 -5.68
CA LYS A 92 7.13 -15.75 -5.76
C LYS A 92 6.47 -14.43 -5.40
N ILE A 93 5.33 -14.08 -6.01
CA ILE A 93 4.64 -12.84 -5.62
C ILE A 93 4.09 -12.91 -4.20
N GLY A 94 3.79 -14.11 -3.71
CA GLY A 94 3.33 -14.33 -2.36
C GLY A 94 4.34 -13.97 -1.27
N THR A 95 5.63 -13.78 -1.61
CA THR A 95 6.64 -13.30 -0.66
C THR A 95 6.61 -11.78 -0.47
N ALA A 96 5.88 -11.04 -1.31
CA ALA A 96 5.73 -9.59 -1.17
C ALA A 96 5.23 -9.22 0.24
N SER A 97 5.72 -8.13 0.81
CA SER A 97 5.30 -7.70 2.16
C SER A 97 3.88 -7.11 2.16
N SER A 98 3.45 -6.56 1.03
CA SER A 98 2.12 -6.00 0.78
C SER A 98 1.72 -6.21 -0.68
N PHE A 99 0.43 -5.98 -0.96
CA PHE A 99 -0.14 -6.08 -2.30
C PHE A 99 -0.66 -4.74 -2.83
N ASP A 100 -0.24 -3.62 -2.21
CA ASP A 100 -0.48 -2.30 -2.79
C ASP A 100 0.07 -2.21 -4.21
N VAL A 101 -0.51 -1.31 -5.00
CA VAL A 101 -0.19 -1.20 -6.42
C VAL A 101 1.31 -1.01 -6.69
N TYR A 102 2.04 -0.30 -5.83
CA TYR A 102 3.46 0.01 -6.04
C TYR A 102 4.35 -1.18 -5.71
N SER A 103 4.13 -1.81 -4.55
CA SER A 103 4.83 -3.04 -4.18
C SER A 103 4.53 -4.16 -5.17
N SER A 104 3.27 -4.31 -5.59
CA SER A 104 2.86 -5.30 -6.59
C SER A 104 3.56 -5.07 -7.94
N ARG A 105 3.64 -3.82 -8.41
CA ARG A 105 4.38 -3.49 -9.65
C ARG A 105 5.87 -3.86 -9.56
N ILE A 106 6.51 -3.60 -8.42
CA ILE A 106 7.92 -3.96 -8.19
C ILE A 106 8.11 -5.47 -8.28
N GLU A 107 7.29 -6.25 -7.58
CA GLU A 107 7.43 -7.71 -7.55
C GLU A 107 7.08 -8.36 -8.89
N LEU A 108 6.06 -7.85 -9.60
CA LEU A 108 5.69 -8.35 -10.93
C LEU A 108 6.78 -8.07 -11.98
N ARG A 109 7.44 -6.90 -11.92
CA ARG A 109 8.60 -6.61 -12.78
C ARG A 109 9.75 -7.59 -12.53
N ARG A 110 10.01 -7.99 -11.28
CA ARG A 110 11.02 -9.02 -10.95
C ARG A 110 10.68 -10.40 -11.52
N LEU A 111 9.41 -10.64 -11.86
CA LEU A 111 8.92 -11.83 -12.54
C LEU A 111 8.89 -11.70 -14.07
N ASN A 112 9.44 -10.60 -14.63
CA ASN A 112 9.36 -10.26 -16.05
C ASN A 112 7.90 -10.17 -16.56
N ILE A 113 6.97 -9.72 -15.71
CA ILE A 113 5.60 -9.43 -16.11
C ILE A 113 5.50 -7.94 -16.46
N ASP A 114 4.92 -7.63 -17.62
CA ASP A 114 4.64 -6.25 -18.01
C ASP A 114 3.55 -5.67 -17.10
N VAL A 115 3.84 -4.51 -16.50
CA VAL A 115 2.95 -3.81 -15.56
C VAL A 115 2.48 -2.47 -16.09
N ASN A 116 3.03 -1.97 -17.21
CA ASN A 116 2.73 -0.63 -17.69
C ASN A 116 1.40 -0.58 -18.46
N ASN A 117 0.98 -1.71 -19.05
CA ASN A 117 -0.24 -1.81 -19.86
C ASN A 117 -1.39 -2.55 -19.15
N VAL A 118 -1.33 -2.68 -17.82
CA VAL A 118 -2.30 -3.47 -17.04
C VAL A 118 -3.11 -2.53 -16.15
N GLU A 119 -4.38 -2.31 -16.50
CA GLU A 119 -5.26 -1.39 -15.77
C GLU A 119 -5.38 -1.77 -14.28
N SER A 120 -5.46 -3.06 -13.96
CA SER A 120 -5.54 -3.58 -12.59
C SER A 120 -4.27 -3.36 -11.75
N LEU A 121 -3.17 -2.88 -12.36
CA LEU A 121 -1.94 -2.45 -11.70
C LEU A 121 -1.79 -0.93 -11.68
N THR A 122 -2.92 -0.24 -11.65
CA THR A 122 -3.02 1.20 -11.42
C THR A 122 -4.09 1.47 -10.37
N LEU A 123 -3.93 2.56 -9.61
CA LEU A 123 -4.98 3.02 -8.68
C LEU A 123 -6.28 3.31 -9.42
N SER A 124 -7.42 3.11 -8.76
CA SER A 124 -8.71 3.51 -9.31
C SER A 124 -8.77 5.03 -9.51
N ASP A 125 -9.60 5.50 -10.45
CA ASP A 125 -9.75 6.95 -10.71
C ASP A 125 -10.23 7.70 -9.46
N ARG A 126 -11.13 7.06 -8.70
CA ARG A 126 -11.59 7.57 -7.41
C ARG A 126 -10.42 7.75 -6.45
N LYS A 127 -9.53 6.76 -6.34
CA LYS A 127 -8.36 6.86 -5.46
C LYS A 127 -7.40 7.94 -5.92
N LYS A 128 -7.12 8.03 -7.23
CA LYS A 128 -6.28 9.10 -7.78
C LYS A 128 -6.83 10.48 -7.42
N ALA A 129 -8.13 10.69 -7.56
CA ALA A 129 -8.80 11.93 -7.17
C ALA A 129 -8.70 12.23 -5.66
N GLU A 130 -8.83 11.20 -4.80
CA GLU A 130 -8.59 11.34 -3.35
C GLU A 130 -7.15 11.79 -3.04
N LEU A 131 -6.18 11.32 -3.82
CA LEU A 131 -4.77 11.61 -3.62
C LEU A 131 -4.33 12.96 -4.17
N THR A 132 -5.08 13.59 -5.08
CA THR A 132 -4.75 14.91 -5.65
C THR A 132 -4.34 15.92 -4.58
N ASN A 133 -5.07 16.01 -3.47
CA ASN A 133 -4.74 16.95 -2.39
C ASN A 133 -3.41 16.63 -1.69
N TYR A 134 -3.13 15.34 -1.47
CA TYR A 134 -1.85 14.89 -0.93
C TYR A 134 -0.71 15.17 -1.91
N MET A 135 -0.95 15.00 -3.21
CA MET A 135 0.04 15.26 -4.25
C MET A 135 0.39 16.74 -4.40
N ARG A 136 -0.60 17.63 -4.27
CA ARG A 136 -0.39 19.09 -4.37
C ARG A 136 0.69 19.60 -3.42
N VAL A 137 0.82 19.02 -2.22
CA VAL A 137 1.87 19.39 -1.27
C VAL A 137 3.27 19.15 -1.86
N PHE A 138 3.41 18.10 -2.66
CA PHE A 138 4.69 17.67 -3.22
C PHE A 138 4.99 18.25 -4.60
N THR A 139 3.95 18.50 -5.39
CA THR A 139 4.09 19.03 -6.75
C THR A 139 4.11 20.55 -6.80
N ARG A 140 3.61 21.23 -5.76
CA ARG A 140 3.62 22.70 -5.69
C ARG A 140 5.03 23.30 -5.80
N PRO A 141 6.06 22.82 -5.08
CA PRO A 141 7.41 23.38 -5.23
C PRO A 141 7.97 23.23 -6.65
N LEU A 142 7.67 22.11 -7.33
CA LEU A 142 8.02 21.91 -8.74
C LEU A 142 7.36 22.96 -9.64
N MET A 143 6.06 23.21 -9.44
CA MET A 143 5.31 24.21 -10.19
C MET A 143 5.85 25.62 -9.95
N GLU A 144 6.12 25.97 -8.69
CA GLU A 144 6.69 27.25 -8.30
C GLU A 144 8.10 27.46 -8.90
N TYR A 145 8.92 26.41 -8.96
CA TYR A 145 10.25 26.47 -9.57
C TYR A 145 10.21 26.78 -11.07
N VAL A 146 9.21 26.25 -11.78
CA VAL A 146 9.21 26.23 -13.25
C VAL A 146 8.37 27.36 -13.82
N TYR A 147 7.22 27.65 -13.21
CA TYR A 147 6.25 28.64 -13.68
C TYR A 147 6.09 29.84 -12.72
N GLY A 148 6.76 29.84 -11.57
CA GLY A 148 6.61 30.88 -10.55
C GLY A 148 5.33 30.72 -9.72
N THR A 149 4.98 31.76 -8.96
CA THR A 149 3.85 31.77 -8.00
C THR A 149 2.48 32.04 -8.64
N GLU A 150 2.35 31.99 -9.96
CA GLU A 150 1.04 32.14 -10.60
C GLU A 150 0.14 30.93 -10.29
N GLU A 151 -1.13 31.18 -9.95
CA GLU A 151 -2.12 30.12 -9.70
C GLU A 151 -2.43 29.36 -11.00
N LEU A 152 -1.61 28.34 -11.29
CA LEU A 152 -1.95 27.33 -12.28
C LEU A 152 -2.93 26.34 -11.63
N HIS A 153 -4.14 26.26 -12.18
CA HIS A 153 -5.11 25.24 -11.79
C HIS A 153 -4.64 23.87 -12.27
N VAL A 154 -3.93 23.16 -11.40
CA VAL A 154 -3.53 21.77 -11.60
C VAL A 154 -4.53 20.84 -10.89
N SER A 155 -5.19 19.99 -11.67
CA SER A 155 -6.21 19.05 -11.16
C SER A 155 -5.60 17.69 -10.84
N ASP A 156 -4.59 17.26 -11.58
CA ASP A 156 -3.87 16.01 -11.34
C ASP A 156 -2.41 16.04 -11.86
N VAL A 157 -1.70 14.92 -11.72
CA VAL A 157 -0.29 14.77 -12.17
C VAL A 157 -0.16 14.77 -13.69
N THR A 158 -1.19 14.30 -14.39
CA THR A 158 -1.21 14.29 -15.85
C THR A 158 -1.20 15.72 -16.39
N ASP A 159 -1.97 16.61 -15.76
CA ASP A 159 -1.96 18.05 -16.08
C ASP A 159 -0.56 18.65 -15.89
N ILE A 160 0.15 18.26 -14.82
CA ILE A 160 1.55 18.65 -14.59
C ILE A 160 2.39 18.15 -15.76
N ILE A 161 2.43 16.84 -16.01
CA ILE A 161 3.26 16.26 -17.08
C ILE A 161 2.99 16.95 -18.44
N GLN A 162 1.73 17.26 -18.75
CA GLN A 162 1.36 17.97 -19.99
C GLN A 162 1.90 19.40 -20.04
N LEU A 163 1.79 20.16 -18.95
CA LEU A 163 2.34 21.52 -18.86
C LEU A 163 3.86 21.50 -19.14
N PHE A 164 4.55 20.52 -18.58
CA PHE A 164 5.99 20.35 -18.71
C PHE A 164 6.45 19.82 -20.08
N ALA A 165 5.64 18.98 -20.73
CA ALA A 165 5.94 18.47 -22.07
C ALA A 165 5.84 19.56 -23.14
N ASN A 166 4.95 20.54 -22.97
CA ASN A 166 4.78 21.68 -23.87
C ASN A 166 4.78 23.00 -23.07
N PRO A 167 5.95 23.47 -22.62
CA PRO A 167 6.05 24.71 -21.86
C PRO A 167 5.59 25.90 -22.71
N ASN A 168 4.61 26.64 -22.20
CA ASN A 168 3.94 27.76 -22.88
C ASN A 168 4.70 29.10 -22.78
N ARG A 169 5.87 29.13 -22.12
CA ARG A 169 6.65 30.35 -21.86
C ARG A 169 8.15 30.10 -22.04
N ASP A 170 8.84 31.06 -22.64
CA ASP A 170 10.31 31.04 -22.76
C ASP A 170 11.02 30.95 -21.41
N GLU A 171 10.40 31.48 -20.35
CA GLU A 171 10.89 31.39 -18.98
C GLU A 171 10.82 29.97 -18.41
N ALA A 172 9.71 29.26 -18.64
CA ALA A 172 9.58 27.85 -18.25
C ALA A 172 10.65 26.99 -18.96
N LEU A 173 10.89 27.24 -20.25
CA LEU A 173 11.98 26.58 -21.00
C LEU A 173 13.37 26.87 -20.42
N ARG A 174 13.63 28.10 -19.97
CA ARG A 174 14.89 28.44 -19.28
C ARG A 174 15.00 27.72 -17.94
N ASN A 175 13.93 27.68 -17.15
CA ASN A 175 13.90 27.00 -15.85
C ASN A 175 14.09 25.48 -16.00
N LEU A 176 13.51 24.87 -17.03
CA LEU A 176 13.72 23.45 -17.35
C LEU A 176 15.16 23.14 -17.75
N ARG A 177 15.82 24.04 -18.50
CA ARG A 177 17.24 23.91 -18.82
C ARG A 177 18.12 23.99 -17.58
N MET A 178 17.88 24.97 -16.71
CA MET A 178 18.61 25.08 -15.44
C MET A 178 18.38 23.86 -14.54
N MET A 179 17.17 23.31 -14.52
CA MET A 179 16.85 22.07 -13.82
C MET A 179 17.65 20.90 -14.39
N ALA A 180 17.66 20.73 -15.72
CA ALA A 180 18.40 19.68 -16.41
C ALA A 180 19.90 19.74 -16.08
N ASP A 181 20.49 20.95 -16.16
CA ASP A 181 21.90 21.17 -15.83
C ASP A 181 22.22 20.82 -14.36
N ARG A 182 21.33 21.17 -13.42
CA ARG A 182 21.52 20.85 -11.99
C ARG A 182 21.30 19.38 -11.64
N LEU A 183 20.42 18.72 -12.37
CA LEU A 183 20.15 17.29 -12.23
C LEU A 183 21.16 16.42 -12.97
N ASP A 184 22.05 17.02 -13.77
CA ASP A 184 23.02 16.31 -14.63
C ASP A 184 22.33 15.36 -15.62
N ILE A 185 21.25 15.85 -16.25
CA ILE A 185 20.46 15.12 -17.27
C ILE A 185 20.24 16.00 -18.51
N GLY A 186 19.93 15.37 -19.64
CA GLY A 186 19.53 16.08 -20.86
C GLY A 186 18.16 16.75 -20.73
N LEU A 187 17.97 17.88 -21.41
CA LEU A 187 16.66 18.58 -21.45
C LEU A 187 15.54 17.68 -21.98
N ASN A 188 15.85 16.77 -22.89
CA ASN A 188 14.94 15.77 -23.44
C ASN A 188 14.59 14.64 -22.45
N GLU A 189 15.35 14.49 -21.35
CA GLU A 189 15.12 13.49 -20.30
C GLU A 189 14.20 14.03 -19.18
N ILE A 190 13.97 15.35 -19.14
CA ILE A 190 13.11 16.01 -18.15
C ILE A 190 11.68 15.41 -18.09
N PRO A 191 10.98 15.15 -19.21
CA PRO A 191 9.63 14.57 -19.13
C PRO A 191 9.61 13.20 -18.44
N GLN A 192 10.57 12.33 -18.77
CA GLN A 192 10.70 11.02 -18.13
C GLN A 192 11.05 11.16 -16.64
N PHE A 193 11.97 12.07 -16.31
CA PHE A 193 12.29 12.39 -14.92
C PHE A 193 11.04 12.79 -14.12
N LEU A 194 10.20 13.67 -14.69
CA LEU A 194 8.97 14.13 -14.04
C LEU A 194 7.92 13.03 -13.90
N GLU A 195 7.85 12.12 -14.86
CA GLU A 195 6.99 10.94 -14.79
C GLU A 195 7.43 9.98 -13.67
N GLU A 196 8.73 9.64 -13.60
CA GLU A 196 9.30 8.83 -12.52
C GLU A 196 9.11 9.50 -11.15
N TYR A 197 9.30 10.82 -11.10
CA TYR A 197 9.05 11.64 -9.92
C TYR A 197 7.56 11.58 -9.53
N GLY A 198 6.65 11.77 -10.48
CA GLY A 198 5.21 11.70 -10.26
C GLY A 198 4.74 10.36 -9.68
N ASP A 199 5.23 9.24 -10.21
CA ASP A 199 4.93 7.89 -9.73
C ASP A 199 5.37 7.67 -8.28
N ILE A 200 6.58 8.13 -7.96
CA ILE A 200 7.16 8.11 -6.61
C ILE A 200 6.26 8.87 -5.62
N PHE A 201 5.87 10.10 -5.95
CA PHE A 201 5.06 10.93 -5.06
C PHE A 201 3.61 10.44 -4.96
N LEU A 202 3.07 9.87 -6.02
CA LEU A 202 1.75 9.24 -5.95
C LEU A 202 1.77 8.06 -4.97
N SER A 203 2.85 7.29 -4.95
CA SER A 203 3.01 6.20 -3.97
C SER A 203 3.12 6.68 -2.54
N LEU A 204 3.87 7.75 -2.31
CA LEU A 204 3.99 8.36 -0.99
C LEU A 204 2.67 8.97 -0.53
N ALA A 205 1.97 9.69 -1.41
CA ALA A 205 0.64 10.21 -1.15
C ALA A 205 -0.32 9.06 -0.77
N TYR A 206 -0.27 7.95 -1.51
CA TYR A 206 -1.05 6.75 -1.22
C TYR A 206 -0.76 6.21 0.20
N PHE A 207 0.50 5.98 0.53
CA PHE A 207 0.86 5.47 1.85
C PHE A 207 0.61 6.47 2.98
N ARG A 208 0.80 7.77 2.74
CA ARG A 208 0.49 8.82 3.71
C ARG A 208 -0.99 8.85 4.02
N LYS A 209 -1.85 8.75 3.00
CA LYS A 209 -3.29 8.60 3.19
C LYS A 209 -3.62 7.37 4.02
N CYS A 210 -3.05 6.21 3.68
CA CYS A 210 -3.24 4.99 4.46
C CYS A 210 -2.79 5.16 5.91
N LEU A 211 -1.68 5.86 6.15
CA LEU A 211 -1.19 6.15 7.50
C LEU A 211 -2.18 7.02 8.29
N ASP A 212 -2.64 8.11 7.69
CA ASP A 212 -3.60 9.04 8.31
C ASP A 212 -4.92 8.33 8.67
N GLU A 213 -5.30 7.30 7.91
CA GLU A 213 -6.46 6.45 8.22
C GLU A 213 -6.16 5.43 9.32
N ILE A 214 -4.99 4.77 9.29
CA ILE A 214 -4.66 3.63 10.16
C ILE A 214 -4.20 4.08 11.55
N VAL A 215 -3.41 5.15 11.67
CA VAL A 215 -2.86 5.59 12.97
C VAL A 215 -3.96 5.91 13.98
N PRO A 216 -5.03 6.66 13.63
CA PRO A 216 -6.15 6.87 14.56
C PRO A 216 -6.85 5.56 14.95
N GLU A 217 -6.93 4.58 14.05
CA GLU A 217 -7.50 3.25 14.37
C GLU A 217 -6.64 2.51 15.39
N VAL A 218 -5.32 2.53 15.21
CA VAL A 218 -4.38 1.92 16.16
C VAL A 218 -4.51 2.56 17.54
N GLN A 219 -4.60 3.89 17.62
CA GLN A 219 -4.80 4.60 18.89
C GLN A 219 -6.13 4.24 19.57
N ARG A 220 -7.22 4.15 18.79
CA ARG A 220 -8.52 3.69 19.32
C ARG A 220 -8.46 2.24 19.79
N PHE A 221 -7.79 1.37 19.03
CA PHE A 221 -7.60 -0.03 19.41
C PHE A 221 -6.80 -0.17 20.70
N VAL A 222 -5.70 0.58 20.86
CA VAL A 222 -4.89 0.59 22.09
C VAL A 222 -5.72 1.04 23.29
N THR A 223 -6.54 2.09 23.12
CA THR A 223 -7.48 2.56 24.16
C THR A 223 -8.50 1.47 24.53
N TRP A 224 -9.13 0.87 23.52
CA TRP A 224 -10.11 -0.21 23.69
C TRP A 224 -9.52 -1.45 24.38
N MET A 225 -8.25 -1.76 24.09
CA MET A 225 -7.49 -2.82 24.75
C MET A 225 -7.14 -2.45 26.20
N GLY A 226 -6.89 -1.18 26.48
CA GLY A 226 -6.70 -0.64 27.83
C GLY A 226 -7.87 -0.93 28.76
N GLU A 227 -9.11 -0.88 28.26
CA GLU A 227 -10.31 -1.19 29.03
C GLU A 227 -10.32 -2.65 29.55
N ILE A 228 -9.73 -3.59 28.82
CA ILE A 228 -9.64 -5.01 29.22
C ILE A 228 -8.91 -5.14 30.56
N ARG A 229 -7.90 -4.28 30.78
CA ARG A 229 -7.07 -4.24 32.00
C ARG A 229 -7.86 -3.85 33.24
N SER A 230 -9.02 -3.21 33.09
CA SER A 230 -9.85 -2.80 34.22
C SER A 230 -10.61 -3.97 34.86
N SER A 231 -10.77 -5.08 34.13
CA SER A 231 -11.50 -6.27 34.58
C SER A 231 -10.80 -7.04 35.69
N ALA A 232 -11.58 -7.58 36.63
CA ALA A 232 -11.06 -8.28 37.81
C ALA A 232 -10.36 -9.59 37.44
N GLU A 233 -10.82 -10.28 36.39
CA GLU A 233 -10.23 -11.52 35.90
C GLU A 233 -8.83 -11.30 35.32
N VAL A 234 -8.65 -10.26 34.50
CA VAL A 234 -7.36 -9.98 33.84
C VAL A 234 -6.34 -9.38 34.82
N LYS A 235 -6.79 -8.56 35.78
CA LYS A 235 -5.92 -8.00 36.84
C LYS A 235 -5.21 -9.06 37.67
N ARG A 236 -5.82 -10.24 37.84
CA ARG A 236 -5.24 -11.35 38.61
C ARG A 236 -4.21 -12.16 37.83
N ASP A 237 -4.13 -11.99 36.51
CA ASP A 237 -3.19 -12.69 35.63
C ASP A 237 -2.08 -11.74 35.14
N SER A 238 -0.93 -11.76 35.84
CA SER A 238 0.22 -10.94 35.49
C SER A 238 0.80 -11.23 34.09
N ARG A 239 0.60 -12.44 33.55
CA ARG A 239 1.07 -12.78 32.20
C ARG A 239 0.21 -12.09 31.14
N GLN A 240 -1.10 -12.09 31.33
CA GLN A 240 -2.03 -11.39 30.44
C GLN A 240 -1.80 -9.89 30.45
N MET A 241 -1.58 -9.30 31.63
CA MET A 241 -1.26 -7.87 31.75
C MET A 241 0.01 -7.50 30.95
N ARG A 242 1.10 -8.24 31.14
CA ARG A 242 2.35 -8.02 30.38
C ARG A 242 2.15 -8.13 28.88
N MET A 243 1.43 -9.16 28.41
CA MET A 243 1.15 -9.33 26.99
C MET A 243 0.36 -8.13 26.41
N LEU A 244 -0.63 -7.60 27.14
CA LEU A 244 -1.36 -6.40 26.70
C LEU A 244 -0.48 -5.14 26.70
N ASP A 245 0.48 -5.04 27.63
CA ASP A 245 1.45 -3.94 27.67
C ASP A 245 2.44 -4.01 26.51
N ASP A 246 2.98 -5.19 26.22
CA ASP A 246 3.92 -5.42 25.13
C ASP A 246 3.27 -5.15 23.77
N ILE A 247 2.03 -5.63 23.55
CA ILE A 247 1.28 -5.36 22.31
C ILE A 247 0.98 -3.86 22.16
N ALA A 248 0.54 -3.19 23.22
CA ALA A 248 0.26 -1.76 23.18
C ALA A 248 1.51 -0.96 22.83
N ARG A 249 2.64 -1.28 23.47
CA ARG A 249 3.94 -0.66 23.20
C ARG A 249 4.39 -0.90 21.76
N ASP A 250 4.37 -2.16 21.31
CA ASP A 250 4.78 -2.51 19.94
C ASP A 250 3.95 -1.73 18.91
N LEU A 251 2.62 -1.65 19.07
CA LEU A 251 1.75 -0.90 18.17
C LEU A 251 2.05 0.60 18.18
N THR A 252 2.25 1.20 19.36
CA THR A 252 2.62 2.61 19.49
C THR A 252 3.97 2.90 18.85
N ASP A 253 4.99 2.08 19.14
CA ASP A 253 6.34 2.25 18.60
C ASP A 253 6.35 2.12 17.07
N ILE A 254 5.60 1.16 16.51
CA ILE A 254 5.43 0.99 15.07
C ILE A 254 4.77 2.24 14.47
N SER A 255 3.66 2.72 15.05
CA SER A 255 2.96 3.92 14.58
C SER A 255 3.83 5.17 14.64
N THR A 256 4.55 5.40 15.74
CA THR A 256 5.46 6.54 15.88
C THR A 256 6.61 6.47 14.88
N SER A 257 7.21 5.30 14.70
CA SER A 257 8.31 5.10 13.75
C SER A 257 7.90 5.38 12.31
N ILE A 258 6.77 4.83 11.86
CA ILE A 258 6.33 5.04 10.48
C ILE A 258 5.93 6.50 10.24
N THR A 259 5.29 7.17 11.20
CA THR A 259 5.00 8.62 11.11
C THR A 259 6.29 9.43 11.00
N GLY A 260 7.30 9.14 11.82
CA GLY A 260 8.59 9.82 11.76
C GLY A 260 9.32 9.65 10.41
N ARG A 261 9.18 8.49 9.76
CA ARG A 261 9.72 8.27 8.40
C ARG A 261 9.04 9.17 7.35
N PHE A 262 7.72 9.33 7.43
CA PHE A 262 7.00 10.26 6.55
C PHE A 262 7.38 11.71 6.81
N GLU A 263 7.54 12.12 8.07
CA GLU A 263 8.02 13.48 8.40
C GLU A 263 9.45 13.73 7.90
N SER A 264 10.34 12.75 8.03
CA SER A 264 11.71 12.84 7.49
C SER A 264 11.70 12.98 5.97
N PHE A 265 10.82 12.23 5.30
CA PHE A 265 10.63 12.33 3.86
C PHE A 265 10.10 13.71 3.43
N ASP A 266 9.07 14.22 4.12
CA ASP A 266 8.48 15.53 3.84
C ASP A 266 9.53 16.65 3.96
N ASN A 267 10.41 16.57 4.95
CA ASN A 267 11.50 17.53 5.14
C ASN A 267 12.55 17.45 4.02
N ARG A 268 13.05 16.24 3.72
CA ARG A 268 14.03 16.04 2.63
C ARG A 268 13.50 16.48 1.27
N SER A 269 12.21 16.28 1.02
CA SER A 269 11.55 16.71 -0.21
C SER A 269 11.50 18.23 -0.34
N LYS A 270 11.24 18.95 0.76
CA LYS A 270 11.30 20.42 0.77
C LYS A 270 12.72 20.92 0.54
N ASP A 271 13.70 20.30 1.19
CA ASP A 271 15.11 20.66 1.05
C ASP A 271 15.59 20.48 -0.40
N PHE A 272 15.20 19.39 -1.08
CA PHE A 272 15.49 19.15 -2.50
C PHE A 272 15.00 20.29 -3.40
N TRP A 273 13.81 20.82 -3.17
CA TRP A 273 13.29 21.92 -3.98
C TRP A 273 13.96 23.26 -3.66
N SER A 274 14.48 23.42 -2.43
CA SER A 274 15.28 24.59 -2.07
C SER A 274 16.67 24.59 -2.73
N ASP A 275 17.23 23.40 -2.97
CA ASP A 275 18.54 23.19 -3.60
C ASP A 275 18.54 21.97 -4.52
N ILE A 276 18.02 22.15 -5.74
CA ILE A 276 17.94 21.08 -6.74
C ILE A 276 19.35 20.65 -7.15
N ASN A 277 19.68 19.39 -6.89
CA ASN A 277 20.91 18.75 -7.35
C ASN A 277 20.72 17.23 -7.54
N ALA A 278 21.59 16.62 -8.36
CA ALA A 278 21.54 15.21 -8.72
C ALA A 278 21.69 14.25 -7.51
N ASP A 279 22.52 14.60 -6.54
CA ASP A 279 22.77 13.75 -5.36
C ASP A 279 21.55 13.66 -4.45
N THR A 280 20.89 14.79 -4.20
CA THR A 280 19.65 14.84 -3.42
C THR A 280 18.54 14.08 -4.12
N PHE A 281 18.44 14.14 -5.45
CA PHE A 281 17.47 13.34 -6.21
C PHE A 281 17.73 11.84 -6.07
N ARG A 282 18.98 11.39 -6.25
CA ARG A 282 19.38 9.98 -6.04
C ARG A 282 19.03 9.52 -4.63
N SER A 283 19.36 10.33 -3.62
CA SER A 283 19.05 10.07 -2.21
C SER A 283 17.54 9.94 -1.95
N ILE A 284 16.71 10.82 -2.52
CA ILE A 284 15.25 10.76 -2.42
C ILE A 284 14.73 9.47 -3.08
N ARG A 285 15.19 9.17 -4.30
CA ARG A 285 14.79 7.96 -5.03
C ARG A 285 15.17 6.68 -4.29
N GLU A 286 16.37 6.61 -3.73
CA GLU A 286 16.84 5.47 -2.93
C GLU A 286 16.06 5.32 -1.63
N LEU A 287 15.82 6.42 -0.92
CA LEU A 287 15.00 6.43 0.29
C LEU A 287 13.61 5.84 0.02
N ILE A 288 12.98 6.27 -1.06
CA ILE A 288 11.65 5.83 -1.43
C ILE A 288 11.65 4.36 -1.88
N SER A 289 12.58 4.00 -2.79
CA SER A 289 12.70 2.64 -3.32
C SER A 289 13.01 1.60 -2.24
N SER A 290 13.88 1.96 -1.28
CA SER A 290 14.22 1.09 -0.14
C SER A 290 13.09 0.98 0.87
N HIS A 291 12.30 2.05 1.07
CA HIS A 291 11.23 2.03 2.07
C HIS A 291 9.89 1.50 1.57
N HIS A 292 9.59 1.50 0.27
CA HIS A 292 8.30 1.04 -0.26
C HIS A 292 7.86 -0.31 0.32
N VAL A 293 8.76 -1.29 0.29
CA VAL A 293 8.47 -2.66 0.76
C VAL A 293 8.16 -2.67 2.26
N THR A 294 8.93 -1.91 3.05
CA THR A 294 8.77 -1.90 4.51
C THR A 294 7.57 -1.07 4.97
N ILE A 295 7.33 0.09 4.35
CA ILE A 295 6.17 0.95 4.61
C ILE A 295 4.89 0.21 4.20
N GLY A 296 4.85 -0.31 2.97
CA GLY A 296 3.74 -1.09 2.45
C GLY A 296 3.44 -2.29 3.34
N GLY A 297 4.46 -3.06 3.73
CA GLY A 297 4.31 -4.22 4.61
C GLY A 297 3.77 -3.89 6.01
N VAL A 298 4.31 -2.84 6.65
CA VAL A 298 3.84 -2.41 7.97
C VAL A 298 2.40 -1.88 7.89
N LEU A 299 2.10 -1.02 6.92
CA LEU A 299 0.74 -0.49 6.72
C LEU A 299 -0.25 -1.61 6.39
N CYS A 300 0.12 -2.55 5.52
CA CYS A 300 -0.67 -3.74 5.21
C CYS A 300 -0.99 -4.52 6.48
N GLY A 301 0.02 -4.78 7.31
CA GLY A 301 -0.15 -5.53 8.55
C GLY A 301 -1.09 -4.86 9.54
N LEU A 302 -0.93 -3.56 9.73
CA LEU A 302 -1.82 -2.77 10.59
C LEU A 302 -3.24 -2.69 9.99
N ALA A 303 -3.36 -2.45 8.69
CA ALA A 303 -4.65 -2.32 7.99
C ALA A 303 -5.52 -3.56 8.16
N VAL A 304 -4.97 -4.76 7.91
CA VAL A 304 -5.72 -6.01 8.02
C VAL A 304 -6.19 -6.24 9.46
N LYS A 305 -5.32 -6.00 10.44
CA LYS A 305 -5.64 -6.16 11.86
C LYS A 305 -6.71 -5.18 12.33
N MET A 306 -6.57 -3.90 11.98
CA MET A 306 -7.52 -2.86 12.38
C MET A 306 -8.88 -3.04 11.68
N THR A 307 -8.88 -3.47 10.42
CA THR A 307 -10.11 -3.78 9.68
C THR A 307 -10.85 -4.95 10.34
N LEU A 308 -10.15 -6.02 10.70
CA LEU A 308 -10.77 -7.16 11.39
C LEU A 308 -11.33 -6.75 12.75
N TRP A 309 -10.58 -5.96 13.52
CA TRP A 309 -11.04 -5.44 14.80
C TRP A 309 -12.32 -4.62 14.65
N LYS A 310 -12.33 -3.64 13.72
CA LYS A 310 -13.51 -2.83 13.42
C LYS A 310 -14.70 -3.67 13.02
N HIS A 311 -14.50 -4.66 12.16
CA HIS A 311 -15.58 -5.54 11.71
C HIS A 311 -16.17 -6.35 12.88
N ARG A 312 -15.32 -6.97 13.71
CA ARG A 312 -15.75 -7.83 14.81
C ARG A 312 -16.32 -7.05 16.00
N PHE A 313 -15.91 -5.80 16.18
CA PHE A 313 -16.27 -4.97 17.33
C PHE A 313 -16.84 -3.60 16.95
N ALA A 314 -17.53 -3.50 15.81
CA ALA A 314 -18.06 -2.24 15.27
C ALA A 314 -18.87 -1.38 16.25
N ARG A 315 -19.47 -2.00 17.29
CA ARG A 315 -20.26 -1.35 18.34
C ARG A 315 -19.56 -1.31 19.70
N GLY A 316 -18.25 -1.52 19.77
CA GLY A 316 -17.48 -1.59 21.02
C GLY A 316 -17.84 -2.80 21.91
N GLY A 317 -18.56 -3.79 21.37
CA GLY A 317 -19.09 -4.92 22.13
C GLY A 317 -18.05 -5.93 22.62
N GLY A 318 -18.53 -7.01 23.24
CA GLY A 318 -17.71 -8.12 23.75
C GLY A 318 -17.16 -7.87 25.15
N GLY A 319 -17.45 -8.80 26.07
CA GLY A 319 -16.89 -8.75 27.43
C GLY A 319 -15.38 -8.97 27.45
N PRO A 320 -14.70 -8.68 28.58
CA PRO A 320 -13.24 -8.71 28.70
C PRO A 320 -12.59 -10.00 28.16
N ASN A 321 -13.19 -11.16 28.43
CA ASN A 321 -12.69 -12.45 27.96
C ASN A 321 -12.70 -12.58 26.42
N ARG A 322 -13.78 -12.16 25.75
CA ARG A 322 -13.88 -12.21 24.28
C ARG A 322 -12.91 -11.25 23.61
N ARG A 323 -12.69 -10.09 24.23
CA ARG A 323 -11.68 -9.12 23.76
C ARG A 323 -10.27 -9.67 23.93
N MET A 324 -9.97 -10.26 25.09
CA MET A 324 -8.69 -10.91 25.37
C MET A 324 -8.41 -12.07 24.39
N GLU A 325 -9.40 -12.91 24.14
CA GLU A 325 -9.31 -14.00 23.16
C GLU A 325 -8.99 -13.45 21.76
N PHE A 326 -9.67 -12.39 21.33
CA PHE A 326 -9.39 -11.73 20.05
C PHE A 326 -7.96 -11.20 19.97
N VAL A 327 -7.47 -10.53 21.01
CA VAL A 327 -6.09 -10.03 21.04
C VAL A 327 -5.10 -11.18 20.90
N LYS A 328 -5.31 -12.29 21.61
CA LYS A 328 -4.44 -13.48 21.55
C LYS A 328 -4.47 -14.20 20.20
N SER A 329 -5.65 -14.32 19.59
CA SER A 329 -5.87 -15.15 18.40
C SER A 329 -5.67 -14.42 17.07
N GLU A 330 -5.87 -13.09 17.05
CA GLU A 330 -5.91 -12.32 15.80
C GLU A 330 -4.89 -11.17 15.77
N ILE A 331 -4.67 -10.49 16.89
CA ILE A 331 -3.77 -9.33 16.94
C ILE A 331 -2.32 -9.78 17.12
N LEU A 332 -2.05 -10.56 18.17
CA LEU A 332 -0.72 -11.04 18.50
C LEU A 332 -0.07 -11.85 17.36
N PRO A 333 -0.77 -12.80 16.69
CA PRO A 333 -0.17 -13.54 15.58
C PRO A 333 0.13 -12.62 14.41
N GLY A 334 1.36 -12.62 13.90
CA GLY A 334 1.79 -11.74 12.83
C GLY A 334 2.24 -10.34 13.30
N LEU A 335 2.03 -9.95 14.56
CA LEU A 335 2.60 -8.70 15.09
C LEU A 335 4.14 -8.74 15.10
N SER A 336 4.72 -9.91 15.40
CA SER A 336 6.17 -10.13 15.31
C SER A 336 6.71 -9.93 13.89
N HIS A 337 5.92 -10.26 12.86
CA HIS A 337 6.29 -10.02 11.47
C HIS A 337 6.28 -8.52 11.14
N ILE A 338 5.25 -7.79 11.58
CA ILE A 338 5.20 -6.32 11.42
C ILE A 338 6.41 -5.68 12.11
N LYS A 339 6.75 -6.13 13.33
CA LYS A 339 7.90 -5.64 14.08
C LYS A 339 9.22 -5.96 13.39
N ALA A 340 9.39 -7.15 12.82
CA ALA A 340 10.58 -7.51 12.07
C ALA A 340 10.75 -6.64 10.81
N LEU A 341 9.66 -6.39 10.08
CA LEU A 341 9.66 -5.47 8.94
C LEU A 341 10.05 -4.05 9.36
N GLU A 342 9.50 -3.58 10.46
CA GLU A 342 9.82 -2.27 11.04
C GLU A 342 11.30 -2.16 11.42
N GLN A 343 11.85 -3.18 12.09
CA GLN A 343 13.25 -3.21 12.52
C GLN A 343 14.22 -3.30 11.33
N SER A 344 13.84 -4.02 10.27
CA SER A 344 14.62 -4.11 9.03
C SER A 344 14.74 -2.74 8.36
N ALA A 345 13.68 -1.92 8.44
CA ALA A 345 13.71 -0.56 7.92
C ALA A 345 14.65 0.36 8.70
N ARG A 346 14.79 0.16 10.02
CA ARG A 346 15.72 0.94 10.86
C ARG A 346 17.17 0.59 10.62
N THR A 347 17.45 -0.68 10.35
CA THR A 347 18.83 -1.21 10.22
C THR A 347 19.41 -1.02 8.83
N GLY A 348 18.59 -0.86 7.79
CA GLY A 348 19.04 -0.45 6.45
C GLY A 348 19.55 1.00 6.34
N HIS A 349 19.67 1.72 7.48
CA HIS A 349 20.20 3.08 7.59
C HIS A 349 21.58 3.16 8.28
N LEU A 350 22.19 2.02 8.59
CA LEU A 350 23.60 1.90 8.98
C LEU A 350 24.36 1.22 7.85
#